data_AF-A0A6L5E0Y3-F1
#
_entry.id   AF-A0A6L5E0Y3-F1
#
_cell.length_a   1.000
_cell.length_b   1.000
_cell.length_c   1.000
_cell.angle_alpha   90.00
_cell.angle_beta   90.00
_cell.angle_gamma   90.00
#
_symmetry.space_group_name_H-M   'P 1'
#
loop_
_entity.id
_entity.type
_entity.pdbx_description
1 polymer ?
#
loop_
_entity_poly.entity_id
_entity_poly.type
_entity_poly.pdbx_seq_one_letter_code
_entity_poly.pdbx_strand_id
1 'polypeptide(L)'
;MNKLLLYVSLFFINLSKNPNFVIEIKKGTASLKSGKVSKNFISDCQDVIMYENAQSGFIYGVKGQYGKQVIKASSDISPVQLQKIRNLWSFYS
;
A
#
# COMPACT_ATOMS: atom_id res chain seq x y z
N MET A 1 -29.94 -2.08 4.42
CA MET A 1 -29.02 -0.92 4.50
C MET A 1 -27.61 -1.38 4.17
N ASN A 2 -27.06 -0.77 3.11
CA ASN A 2 -25.96 -1.27 2.30
C ASN A 2 -24.61 -1.38 3.05
N LYS A 3 -24.22 -2.60 3.46
CA LYS A 3 -22.84 -2.89 3.90
C LYS A 3 -21.82 -2.49 2.83
N LEU A 4 -22.19 -2.60 1.55
CA LEU A 4 -21.35 -2.23 0.40
C LEU A 4 -20.96 -0.74 0.40
N LEU A 5 -21.90 0.17 0.74
CA LEU A 5 -21.62 1.61 0.79
C LEU A 5 -20.67 1.98 1.93
N LEU A 6 -20.66 1.20 3.01
CA LEU A 6 -19.82 1.41 4.18
C LEU A 6 -18.35 1.02 3.91
N TYR A 7 -18.13 -0.05 3.14
CA TYR A 7 -16.79 -0.41 2.67
C TYR A 7 -16.22 0.62 1.70
N VAL A 8 -17.06 1.13 0.78
CA VAL A 8 -16.64 2.16 -0.17
C VAL A 8 -16.32 3.47 0.55
N SER A 9 -17.12 3.89 1.53
CA SER A 9 -16.85 5.14 2.28
C SER A 9 -15.59 5.04 3.16
N LEU A 10 -15.34 3.91 3.83
CA LEU A 10 -14.10 3.68 4.59
C LEU A 10 -12.83 3.68 3.71
N PHE A 11 -12.97 3.24 2.46
CA PHE A 11 -11.90 3.26 1.47
C PHE A 11 -11.52 4.70 1.09
N PHE A 12 -12.51 5.56 0.85
CA PHE A 12 -12.27 6.98 0.55
C PHE A 12 -11.79 7.78 1.76
N ILE A 13 -12.26 7.47 2.98
CA ILE A 13 -11.80 8.15 4.22
C ILE A 13 -10.30 7.87 4.48
N ASN A 14 -9.78 6.72 4.09
CA ASN A 14 -8.34 6.44 4.20
C ASN A 14 -7.49 7.08 3.08
N LEU A 15 -8.05 7.28 1.89
CA LEU A 15 -7.38 8.01 0.81
C LEU A 15 -7.30 9.52 1.09
N SER A 16 -8.20 10.06 1.92
CA SER A 16 -8.22 11.49 2.28
C SER A 16 -7.05 11.92 3.18
N LYS A 17 -6.32 10.96 3.78
CA LYS A 17 -5.02 11.24 4.40
C LYS A 17 -3.99 11.28 3.28
N ASN A 18 -3.66 12.49 2.79
CA ASN A 18 -2.63 12.74 1.78
C ASN A 18 -1.45 11.76 1.93
N PRO A 19 -1.35 10.73 1.06
CA PRO A 19 -0.34 9.71 1.22
C PRO A 19 1.03 10.30 0.91
N ASN A 20 2.04 9.95 1.71
CA ASN A 20 3.43 10.37 1.50
C ASN A 20 3.99 9.79 0.20
N PHE A 21 3.53 8.58 -0.15
CA PHE A 21 3.78 7.94 -1.43
C PHE A 21 2.64 6.99 -1.79
N VAL A 22 2.51 6.70 -3.08
CA VAL A 22 1.61 5.69 -3.63
C VAL A 22 2.35 4.87 -4.68
N ILE A 23 2.43 3.56 -4.45
CA ILE A 23 2.85 2.56 -5.43
C ILE A 23 1.56 1.95 -6.01
N GLU A 24 1.42 2.03 -7.32
CA GLU A 24 0.32 1.41 -8.06
C GLU A 24 0.72 0.02 -8.54
N ILE A 25 -0.21 -0.92 -8.36
CA ILE A 25 -0.13 -2.28 -8.88
C ILE A 25 -1.03 -2.33 -10.11
N LYS A 26 -0.46 -2.64 -11.27
CA LYS A 26 -1.20 -2.75 -12.53
C LYS A 26 -0.65 -3.91 -13.34
N LYS A 27 -1.52 -4.88 -13.66
CA LYS A 27 -1.15 -6.11 -14.41
C LYS A 27 0.00 -6.88 -13.74
N GLY A 28 -0.02 -6.97 -12.41
CA GLY A 28 1.02 -7.65 -11.64
C GLY A 28 2.34 -6.88 -11.50
N THR A 29 2.43 -5.64 -11.99
CA THR A 29 3.63 -4.79 -11.86
C THR A 29 3.40 -3.66 -10.87
N ALA A 30 4.37 -3.46 -9.97
CA ALA A 30 4.47 -2.37 -9.02
C ALA A 30 5.21 -1.20 -9.65
N SER A 31 4.62 0.00 -9.57
CA SER A 31 5.23 1.23 -10.07
C SER A 31 4.92 2.41 -9.16
N LEU A 32 5.85 3.36 -9.05
CA LEU A 32 5.60 4.57 -8.28
C LEU A 32 4.62 5.48 -9.02
N LYS A 33 3.48 5.77 -8.39
CA LYS A 33 2.47 6.69 -8.91
C LYS A 33 2.64 8.10 -8.37
N SER A 34 2.97 8.24 -7.08
CA SER A 34 3.21 9.55 -6.45
C SER A 34 4.11 9.45 -5.22
N GLY A 35 4.70 10.58 -4.84
CA GLY A 35 5.59 10.69 -3.69
C GLY A 35 7.03 10.28 -3.99
N LYS A 36 7.77 9.87 -2.96
CA LYS A 36 9.17 9.46 -3.07
C LYS A 36 9.42 8.21 -2.25
N VAL A 37 9.99 7.19 -2.90
CA VAL A 37 10.45 5.93 -2.29
C VAL A 37 11.71 5.46 -3.00
N SER A 38 12.49 4.61 -2.35
CA SER A 38 13.67 4.00 -2.98
C SER A 38 13.25 3.01 -4.07
N LYS A 39 14.07 2.88 -5.13
CA LYS A 39 13.84 1.86 -6.18
C LYS A 39 13.89 0.45 -5.60
N ASN A 40 14.77 0.21 -4.63
CA ASN A 40 14.90 -1.08 -3.95
C ASN A 40 13.60 -1.45 -3.20
N PHE A 41 12.99 -0.50 -2.49
CA PHE A 41 11.70 -0.75 -1.85
C PHE A 41 10.58 -1.10 -2.85
N ILE A 42 10.56 -0.45 -4.03
CA ILE A 42 9.61 -0.81 -5.09
C ILE A 42 9.87 -2.24 -5.58
N SER A 43 11.14 -2.63 -5.75
CA SER A 43 11.52 -3.99 -6.14
C SER A 43 11.07 -5.02 -5.10
N ASP A 44 11.29 -4.76 -3.81
CA ASP A 44 10.84 -5.68 -2.77
C ASP A 44 9.30 -5.77 -2.70
N CYS A 45 8.61 -4.66 -2.99
CA CYS A 45 7.15 -4.68 -3.14
C CYS A 45 6.72 -5.53 -4.34
N GLN A 46 7.43 -5.44 -5.47
CA GLN A 46 7.17 -6.27 -6.66
C GLN A 46 7.24 -7.76 -6.32
N ASP A 47 8.26 -8.19 -5.56
CA ASP A 47 8.40 -9.60 -5.16
C ASP A 47 7.23 -10.09 -4.31
N VAL A 48 6.77 -9.25 -3.37
CA VAL A 48 5.59 -9.55 -2.54
C VAL A 48 4.32 -9.62 -3.38
N ILE A 49 4.14 -8.69 -4.33
CA ILE A 49 2.99 -8.65 -5.24
C ILE A 49 2.93 -9.88 -6.13
N MET A 50 4.07 -10.31 -6.66
CA MET A 50 4.17 -11.52 -7.47
C MET A 50 3.85 -12.77 -6.66
N TYR A 51 4.32 -12.85 -5.42
CA TYR A 51 4.00 -13.96 -4.52
C TYR A 51 2.50 -14.07 -4.24
N GLU A 52 1.81 -12.95 -4.00
CA GLU A 52 0.36 -12.91 -3.76
C GLU A 52 -0.46 -12.96 -5.06
N ASN A 53 0.19 -12.97 -6.22
CA ASN A 53 -0.45 -12.91 -7.53
C ASN A 53 -1.42 -11.72 -7.70
N ALA A 54 -1.11 -10.60 -7.05
CA ALA A 54 -1.98 -9.42 -7.02
C ALA A 54 -1.94 -8.68 -8.37
N GLN A 55 -3.07 -8.59 -9.06
CA GLN A 55 -3.14 -8.02 -10.41
C GLN A 55 -3.36 -6.50 -10.43
N SER A 56 -3.99 -5.96 -9.39
CA SER A 56 -4.32 -4.54 -9.28
C SER A 56 -4.41 -4.07 -7.83
N GLY A 57 -4.18 -2.78 -7.60
CA GLY A 57 -4.33 -2.15 -6.29
C GLY A 57 -3.27 -1.08 -6.02
N PHE A 58 -3.13 -0.71 -4.76
CA PHE A 58 -2.21 0.32 -4.31
C PHE A 58 -1.52 -0.09 -3.02
N ILE A 59 -0.25 0.26 -2.88
CA ILE A 59 0.49 0.26 -1.62
C ILE A 59 0.84 1.71 -1.33
N TYR A 60 0.49 2.21 -0.15
CA TYR A 60 0.65 3.63 0.15
C TYR A 60 0.99 3.85 1.61
N GLY A 61 1.82 4.87 1.86
CA GLY A 61 2.20 5.30 3.19
C GLY A 61 1.34 6.47 3.65
N VAL A 62 0.64 6.33 4.77
CA VAL A 62 -0.12 7.43 5.40
C VAL A 62 0.51 7.86 6.71
N LYS A 63 0.34 9.13 7.08
CA LYS A 63 0.76 9.62 8.39
C LYS A 63 -0.14 9.01 9.48
N GLY A 64 0.48 8.22 10.36
CA GLY A 64 -0.15 7.61 11.53
C GLY A 64 -0.14 8.53 12.74
N GLN A 65 -0.52 7.96 13.89
CA GLN A 65 -0.47 8.66 15.18
C GLN A 65 0.98 9.06 15.50
N TYR A 66 1.17 10.25 16.06
CA TYR A 66 2.50 10.82 16.36
C TYR A 66 3.41 11.03 15.14
N GLY A 67 2.85 11.09 13.93
CA GLY A 67 3.61 11.36 12.71
C GLY A 67 4.39 10.18 12.14
N LYS A 68 4.33 9.00 12.78
CA LYS A 68 4.94 7.77 12.24
C LYS A 68 4.21 7.33 10.98
N GLN A 69 4.95 6.97 9.94
CA GLN A 69 4.36 6.50 8.69
C GLN A 69 3.81 5.08 8.85
N VAL A 70 2.61 4.84 8.34
CA VAL A 70 1.92 3.55 8.36
C VAL A 70 1.68 3.09 6.93
N ILE A 71 2.18 1.90 6.59
CA ILE A 71 1.95 1.31 5.27
C ILE A 71 0.63 0.57 5.24
N LYS A 72 -0.15 0.87 4.20
CA LYS A 72 -1.44 0.25 3.88
C LYS A 72 -1.42 -0.26 2.45
N ALA A 73 -2.26 -1.25 2.19
CA ALA A 73 -2.54 -1.74 0.86
C ALA A 73 -4.05 -1.70 0.59
N SER A 74 -4.41 -1.48 -0.67
CA SER A 74 -5.79 -1.55 -1.14
C SER A 74 -6.11 -2.83 -1.91
N SER A 75 -5.07 -3.54 -2.35
CA SER A 75 -5.17 -4.86 -2.97
C SER A 75 -5.47 -5.92 -1.92
N ASP A 76 -5.97 -7.07 -2.36
CA ASP A 76 -6.10 -8.30 -1.57
C ASP A 76 -4.72 -8.90 -1.25
N ILE A 77 -3.86 -8.12 -0.60
CA ILE A 77 -2.60 -8.57 -0.03
C ILE A 77 -2.93 -9.13 1.35
N SER A 78 -2.54 -10.38 1.60
CA SER A 78 -2.75 -11.01 2.89
C SER A 78 -2.13 -10.20 4.04
N PRO A 79 -2.70 -10.23 5.25
CA PRO A 79 -2.16 -9.49 6.40
C PRO A 79 -0.69 -9.81 6.70
N VAL A 80 -0.27 -11.06 6.44
CA VAL A 80 1.11 -11.51 6.61
C VAL A 80 2.06 -10.79 5.64
N GLN A 81 1.70 -10.72 4.36
CA GLN A 81 2.53 -10.02 3.38
C GLN A 81 2.48 -8.50 3.56
N LEU A 82 1.34 -7.94 3.97
CA LEU A 82 1.28 -6.52 4.33
C LEU A 82 2.21 -6.21 5.51
N GLN A 83 2.33 -7.13 6.48
CA GLN A 83 3.30 -6.99 7.56
C GLN A 83 4.74 -7.09 7.06
N LYS A 84 5.02 -7.97 6.08
CA LYS A 84 6.32 -8.03 5.43
C LYS A 84 6.69 -6.71 4.75
N ILE A 85 5.76 -6.09 4.01
CA ILE A 85 5.95 -4.77 3.38
C ILE A 85 6.23 -3.69 4.44
N ARG A 86 5.53 -3.72 5.58
CA ARG A 86 5.81 -2.77 6.69
C ARG A 86 7.20 -2.96 7.27
N ASN A 87 7.65 -4.19 7.43
CA ASN A 87 9.00 -4.49 7.90
C ASN A 87 10.03 -4.00 6.88
N LEU A 88 9.82 -4.26 5.59
CA LEU A 88 10.66 -3.74 4.51
C LEU A 88 10.77 -2.21 4.57
N TRP A 89 9.64 -1.50 4.74
CA TRP A 89 9.64 -0.04 4.88
C TRP A 89 10.55 0.43 6.03
N SER A 90 10.52 -0.25 7.18
CA SER A 90 11.37 0.12 8.32
C SER A 90 12.87 0.00 8.07
N PHE A 91 13.31 -0.74 7.05
CA PHE A 91 14.72 -0.79 6.64
C PHE A 91 15.12 0.38 5.73
N TYR A 92 14.16 1.00 5.02
CA TYR A 92 14.43 2.04 4.04
C TYR A 92 14.09 3.47 4.53
N SER A 93 13.42 3.60 5.69
CA SER A 93 12.87 4.86 6.22
C SER A 93 13.66 5.44 7.38
#